data_AF-A0A2H0WZW9-F1
#
_entry.id   AF-A0A2H0WZW9-F1
#
_cell.length_a   1.000
_cell.length_b   1.000
_cell.length_c   1.000
_cell.angle_alpha   90.00
_cell.angle_beta   90.00
_cell.angle_gamma   90.00
#
_symmetry.space_group_name_H-M   'P 1'
#
loop_
_entity.id
_entity.type
_entity.pdbx_description
1 polymer ?
#
loop_
_entity_poly.entity_id
_entity_poly.type
_entity_poly.pdbx_seq_one_letter_code
_entity_poly.pdbx_strand_id
1 'polypeptide(L)'
;KGVVVGFSGRTLSKDEKEAKYINSPETMLYSKSRLLYGLWENREYIRKANEIVLVEGELDVIPSWQANVKQAVAIKGSAFTSEQAQLMARYTKNVIMSLDSDSAGQEAIKRAVVVAENMDLSIRVVQVTGGKDPGDVATANPRNWREMVKSSVLYWDFLISSAFEKNDPKTGTGAKAISGEVIPALSLIANSVIRAHYVRDLSTKLGVPEESIYSEIERFTKRKELNILKQTVSSIEKGQISRRQEVEEYLLSLSLQYFDKIKVQLAKVETEWISTMSCAKILAKLQTWDPKIEFKIQELSKSLPPELQSVIDSTYLCDLSRVDDPVKEWEGVVSEIRSLYAKAELKKLSSEIAKAEKNGLVTADLQERFVTLSKSLSGIM
;
A
#
# COMPACT_ATOMS: atom_id res chain seq x y z
N LYS A 1 -21.88 -18.33 6.32
CA LYS A 1 -22.88 -19.40 6.10
C LYS A 1 -22.99 -20.34 7.31
N GLY A 2 -22.52 -19.96 8.51
CA GLY A 2 -22.60 -20.81 9.71
C GLY A 2 -21.69 -22.03 9.72
N VAL A 3 -20.85 -22.19 8.69
CA VAL A 3 -19.84 -23.24 8.64
C VAL A 3 -18.71 -22.84 9.59
N VAL A 4 -18.36 -23.75 10.50
CA VAL A 4 -17.22 -23.57 11.39
C VAL A 4 -15.94 -23.71 10.58
N VAL A 5 -15.07 -22.69 10.67
CA VAL A 5 -13.82 -22.62 9.89
C VAL A 5 -12.57 -22.54 10.77
N GLY A 6 -12.75 -22.22 12.06
CA GLY A 6 -11.66 -22.10 13.02
C GLY A 6 -12.19 -21.88 14.43
N PHE A 7 -11.28 -21.93 15.40
CA PHE A 7 -11.57 -21.79 16.81
C PHE A 7 -10.61 -20.79 17.46
N SER A 8 -11.01 -20.29 18.62
CA SER A 8 -10.15 -19.57 19.54
C SER A 8 -10.29 -20.18 20.92
N GLY A 9 -9.16 -20.53 21.52
CA GLY A 9 -9.09 -21.07 22.87
C GLY A 9 -8.50 -20.04 23.82
N ARG A 10 -9.14 -19.86 24.97
CA ARG A 10 -8.59 -19.12 26.10
C ARG A 10 -8.10 -20.13 27.14
N THR A 11 -6.87 -19.97 27.64
CA THR A 11 -6.38 -20.83 28.72
C THR A 11 -7.20 -20.62 30.00
N LEU A 12 -7.47 -21.71 30.71
CA LEU A 12 -8.02 -21.67 32.08
C LEU A 12 -6.89 -21.72 33.12
N SER A 13 -5.66 -22.00 32.69
CA SER A 13 -4.48 -21.99 33.55
C SER A 13 -4.18 -20.57 34.01
N LYS A 14 -3.62 -20.45 35.23
CA LYS A 14 -3.10 -19.19 35.77
C LYS A 14 -1.59 -19.03 35.52
N ASP A 15 -0.96 -19.98 34.84
CA ASP A 15 0.46 -19.91 34.52
C ASP A 15 0.71 -18.84 33.44
N GLU A 16 1.48 -17.81 33.80
CA GLU A 16 1.80 -16.67 32.92
C GLU A 16 2.71 -17.05 31.74
N LYS A 17 3.29 -18.26 31.73
CA LYS A 17 4.15 -18.74 30.65
C LYS A 17 3.38 -19.25 29.42
N GLU A 18 2.10 -19.59 29.57
CA GLU A 18 1.28 -20.02 28.44
C GLU A 18 0.61 -18.83 27.75
N ALA A 19 0.49 -18.88 26.42
CA ALA A 19 -0.24 -17.87 25.68
C ALA A 19 -1.70 -17.81 26.17
N LYS A 20 -2.13 -16.64 26.65
CA LYS A 20 -3.49 -16.43 27.19
C LYS A 20 -4.59 -16.81 26.18
N TYR A 21 -4.29 -16.67 24.88
CA TYR A 21 -5.17 -17.00 23.76
C TYR A 21 -4.42 -17.71 22.65
N ILE A 22 -5.09 -18.69 22.05
CA ILE A 22 -4.61 -19.39 20.85
C ILE A 22 -5.74 -19.36 19.81
N ASN A 23 -5.46 -18.74 18.67
CA ASN A 23 -6.34 -18.77 17.52
C ASN A 23 -5.92 -19.88 16.55
N SER A 24 -6.86 -20.48 15.84
CA SER A 24 -6.53 -21.30 14.67
C SER A 24 -5.59 -20.53 13.71
N PRO A 25 -4.57 -21.20 13.14
CA PRO A 25 -3.71 -20.58 12.14
C PRO A 25 -4.48 -20.28 10.84
N GLU A 26 -3.90 -19.51 9.94
CA GLU A 26 -4.44 -19.34 8.58
C GLU A 26 -4.57 -20.70 7.90
N THR A 27 -5.71 -20.96 7.27
CA THR A 27 -5.97 -22.19 6.49
C THR A 27 -6.69 -21.83 5.19
N MET A 28 -6.84 -22.81 4.28
CA MET A 28 -7.67 -22.61 3.09
C MET A 28 -9.13 -22.23 3.40
N LEU A 29 -9.64 -22.59 4.58
CA LEU A 29 -11.01 -22.32 5.01
C LEU A 29 -11.12 -21.10 5.95
N TYR A 30 -10.03 -20.72 6.61
CA TYR A 30 -10.00 -19.66 7.61
C TYR A 30 -8.92 -18.66 7.30
N SER A 31 -9.35 -17.43 6.99
CA SER A 31 -8.44 -16.30 6.87
C SER A 31 -8.94 -15.11 7.68
N LYS A 32 -8.10 -14.64 8.62
CA LYS A 32 -8.45 -13.54 9.54
C LYS A 32 -8.77 -12.27 8.77
N SER A 33 -8.02 -12.00 7.71
CA SER A 33 -8.20 -10.83 6.83
C SER A 33 -9.50 -10.85 6.03
N ARG A 34 -10.28 -11.93 6.04
CA ARG A 34 -11.50 -12.05 5.22
C ARG A 34 -12.76 -12.32 6.05
N LEU A 35 -12.60 -12.60 7.33
CA LEU A 35 -13.68 -13.02 8.21
C LEU A 35 -13.80 -12.09 9.40
N LEU A 36 -15.02 -12.01 9.93
CA LEU A 36 -15.35 -11.26 11.13
C LEU A 36 -16.06 -12.20 12.10
N TYR A 37 -15.55 -12.29 13.32
CA TYR A 37 -16.19 -13.09 14.36
C TYR A 37 -17.55 -12.47 14.72
N GLY A 38 -18.56 -13.31 14.91
CA GLY A 38 -19.93 -12.89 15.26
C GLY A 38 -20.77 -12.37 14.10
N LEU A 39 -20.19 -12.12 12.92
CA LEU A 39 -20.93 -11.55 11.79
C LEU A 39 -22.09 -12.44 11.35
N TRP A 40 -21.88 -13.76 11.27
CA TRP A 40 -22.94 -14.67 10.84
C TRP A 40 -24.09 -14.70 11.85
N GLU A 41 -23.77 -14.82 13.12
CA GLU A 41 -24.71 -14.87 14.24
C GLU A 41 -25.53 -13.57 14.35
N ASN A 42 -24.86 -12.43 14.12
CA ASN A 42 -25.42 -11.10 14.37
C ASN A 42 -26.02 -10.41 13.14
N ARG A 43 -25.92 -11.01 11.95
CA ARG A 43 -26.33 -10.40 10.66
C ARG A 43 -27.75 -9.83 10.63
N GLU A 44 -28.72 -10.47 11.28
CA GLU A 44 -30.11 -9.98 11.26
C GLU A 44 -30.28 -8.76 12.17
N TYR A 45 -29.56 -8.72 13.29
CA TYR A 45 -29.51 -7.55 14.17
C TYR A 45 -28.79 -6.38 13.48
N ILE A 46 -27.71 -6.67 12.76
CA ILE A 46 -26.98 -5.68 11.96
C ILE A 46 -27.91 -5.05 10.91
N ARG A 47 -28.64 -5.86 10.13
CA ARG A 47 -29.58 -5.32 9.13
C ARG A 47 -30.70 -4.51 9.77
N LYS A 48 -31.24 -4.98 10.90
CA LYS A 48 -32.32 -4.29 11.61
C LYS A 48 -31.88 -2.95 12.19
N ALA A 49 -30.68 -2.89 12.77
CA ALA A 49 -30.10 -1.67 13.31
C ALA A 49 -29.56 -0.75 12.20
N ASN A 50 -29.28 -1.31 11.01
CA ASN A 50 -28.57 -0.66 9.92
C ASN A 50 -27.17 -0.16 10.33
N GLU A 51 -26.50 -0.88 11.22
CA GLU A 51 -25.16 -0.53 11.72
C GLU A 51 -24.41 -1.77 12.23
N ILE A 52 -23.07 -1.72 12.19
CA ILE A 52 -22.17 -2.71 12.79
C ILE A 52 -21.34 -2.03 13.86
N VAL A 53 -21.15 -2.69 15.00
CA VAL A 53 -20.15 -2.27 16.00
C VAL A 53 -18.91 -3.16 15.84
N LEU A 54 -17.81 -2.59 15.36
CA LEU A 54 -16.54 -3.29 15.13
C LEU A 54 -15.63 -3.14 16.35
N VAL A 55 -15.30 -4.28 16.95
CA VAL A 55 -14.42 -4.40 18.14
C VAL A 55 -13.21 -5.31 17.83
N GLU A 56 -12.26 -5.43 18.75
CA GLU A 56 -11.01 -6.13 18.49
C GLU A 56 -11.17 -7.65 18.46
N GLY A 57 -11.81 -8.20 19.49
CA GLY A 57 -11.87 -9.64 19.72
C GLY A 57 -13.26 -10.18 20.05
N GLU A 58 -13.37 -11.50 20.07
CA GLU A 58 -14.56 -12.23 20.50
C GLU A 58 -14.97 -11.90 21.94
N LEU A 59 -14.00 -11.53 22.79
CA LEU A 59 -14.24 -11.17 24.18
C LEU A 59 -14.84 -9.77 24.34
N ASP A 60 -14.85 -8.97 23.29
CA ASP A 60 -15.63 -7.73 23.26
C ASP A 60 -17.02 -8.02 22.70
N VAL A 61 -17.12 -8.91 21.70
CA VAL A 61 -18.38 -9.28 21.05
C VAL A 61 -19.32 -9.98 22.01
N ILE A 62 -18.84 -10.97 22.78
CA ILE A 62 -19.70 -11.77 23.67
C ILE A 62 -20.34 -10.91 24.77
N PRO A 63 -19.59 -10.11 25.56
CA PRO A 63 -20.17 -9.20 26.55
C PRO A 63 -21.01 -8.10 25.91
N SER A 64 -20.60 -7.54 24.75
CA SER A 64 -21.42 -6.58 24.00
C SER A 64 -22.79 -7.17 23.66
N TRP A 65 -22.81 -8.42 23.21
CA TRP A 65 -24.03 -9.14 22.92
C TRP A 65 -24.87 -9.33 24.18
N GLN A 66 -24.27 -9.72 25.31
CA GLN A 66 -24.95 -9.82 26.61
C GLN A 66 -25.52 -8.47 27.08
N ALA A 67 -24.83 -7.37 26.78
CA ALA A 67 -25.25 -6.01 27.05
C ALA A 67 -26.31 -5.46 26.07
N ASN A 68 -26.87 -6.30 25.19
CA ASN A 68 -27.83 -5.94 24.14
C ASN A 68 -27.30 -5.02 23.03
N VAL A 69 -25.99 -5.00 22.79
CA VAL A 69 -25.37 -4.50 21.56
C VAL A 69 -25.18 -5.70 20.63
N LYS A 70 -26.29 -6.14 20.01
CA LYS A 70 -26.38 -7.40 19.25
C LYS A 70 -25.71 -7.34 17.87
N GLN A 71 -25.33 -6.14 17.42
CA GLN A 71 -24.69 -5.86 16.14
C GLN A 71 -23.15 -5.85 16.20
N ALA A 72 -22.57 -6.29 17.31
CA ALA A 72 -21.11 -6.33 17.51
C ALA A 72 -20.44 -7.45 16.70
N VAL A 73 -19.30 -7.18 16.08
CA VAL A 73 -18.45 -8.14 15.35
C VAL A 73 -16.97 -7.80 15.56
N ALA A 74 -16.05 -8.76 15.35
CA ALA A 74 -14.62 -8.56 15.63
C ALA A 74 -13.66 -8.89 14.48
N ILE A 75 -12.60 -8.10 14.36
CA ILE A 75 -11.48 -8.23 13.39
C ILE A 75 -10.43 -9.28 13.76
N LYS A 76 -10.46 -9.80 15.00
CA LYS A 76 -9.65 -10.92 15.49
C LYS A 76 -8.13 -10.68 15.38
N GLY A 77 -7.68 -9.50 15.83
CA GLY A 77 -6.26 -9.18 15.95
C GLY A 77 -5.53 -8.97 14.61
N SER A 78 -6.25 -8.59 13.57
CA SER A 78 -5.68 -8.14 12.29
C SER A 78 -6.06 -6.68 12.05
N ALA A 79 -5.26 -5.96 11.26
CA ALA A 79 -5.70 -4.65 10.79
C ALA A 79 -6.98 -4.82 9.95
N PHE A 80 -7.92 -3.88 10.08
CA PHE A 80 -9.16 -3.89 9.30
C PHE A 80 -8.85 -3.86 7.79
N THR A 81 -9.41 -4.81 7.04
CA THR A 81 -9.05 -5.04 5.63
C THR A 81 -10.17 -4.66 4.66
N SER A 82 -9.80 -4.50 3.38
CA SER A 82 -10.75 -4.25 2.29
C SER A 82 -11.74 -5.41 2.11
N GLU A 83 -11.32 -6.66 2.32
CA GLU A 83 -12.18 -7.83 2.24
C GLU A 83 -13.20 -7.87 3.39
N GLN A 84 -12.79 -7.50 4.61
CA GLN A 84 -13.72 -7.35 5.74
C GLN A 84 -14.69 -6.20 5.51
N ALA A 85 -14.20 -5.06 5.01
CA ALA A 85 -15.04 -3.92 4.64
C ALA A 85 -16.07 -4.29 3.57
N GLN A 86 -15.65 -4.98 2.51
CA GLN A 86 -16.53 -5.47 1.45
C GLN A 86 -17.56 -6.48 1.97
N LEU A 87 -17.16 -7.33 2.92
CA LEU A 87 -18.05 -8.29 3.56
C LEU A 87 -19.13 -7.57 4.41
N MET A 88 -18.75 -6.57 5.20
CA MET A 88 -19.69 -5.75 5.99
C MET A 88 -20.63 -4.92 5.12
N ALA A 89 -20.12 -4.36 4.02
CA ALA A 89 -20.88 -3.53 3.08
C ALA A 89 -22.11 -4.24 2.49
N ARG A 90 -22.16 -5.57 2.55
CA ARG A 90 -23.33 -6.39 2.15
C ARG A 90 -24.51 -6.28 3.12
N TYR A 91 -24.28 -5.78 4.34
CA TYR A 91 -25.28 -5.70 5.40
C TYR A 91 -25.61 -4.26 5.80
N THR A 92 -24.60 -3.38 5.84
CA THR A 92 -24.77 -1.95 6.12
C THR A 92 -23.57 -1.16 5.64
N LYS A 93 -23.76 0.14 5.44
CA LYS A 93 -22.70 1.12 5.21
C LYS A 93 -22.25 1.83 6.49
N ASN A 94 -22.96 1.68 7.61
CA ASN A 94 -22.66 2.36 8.86
C ASN A 94 -21.86 1.45 9.79
N VAL A 95 -20.65 1.88 10.14
CA VAL A 95 -19.74 1.13 11.01
C VAL A 95 -19.34 2.02 12.18
N ILE A 96 -19.56 1.51 13.38
CA ILE A 96 -19.14 2.10 14.64
C ILE A 96 -17.89 1.35 15.09
N MET A 97 -16.74 2.03 15.15
CA MET A 97 -15.49 1.43 15.60
C MET A 97 -15.30 1.71 17.09
N SER A 98 -14.98 0.66 17.84
CA SER A 98 -14.58 0.75 19.24
C SER A 98 -13.39 -0.17 19.45
N LEU A 99 -12.21 0.33 19.09
CA LEU A 99 -10.93 -0.34 19.30
C LEU A 99 -10.31 0.17 20.62
N ASP A 100 -9.19 -0.43 21.02
CA ASP A 100 -8.52 -0.03 22.25
C ASP A 100 -8.18 1.47 22.27
N SER A 101 -8.25 2.07 23.45
CA SER A 101 -8.04 3.51 23.63
C SER A 101 -6.56 3.94 23.58
N ASP A 102 -5.65 2.99 23.39
CA ASP A 102 -4.21 3.24 23.32
C ASP A 102 -3.76 3.82 21.97
N SER A 103 -2.47 4.13 21.86
CA SER A 103 -1.90 4.66 20.61
C SER A 103 -2.03 3.69 19.43
N ALA A 104 -2.00 2.37 19.69
CA ALA A 104 -2.09 1.37 18.63
C ALA A 104 -3.51 1.27 18.07
N GLY A 105 -4.54 1.35 18.92
CA GLY A 105 -5.95 1.39 18.55
C GLY A 105 -6.30 2.67 17.77
N GLN A 106 -5.79 3.83 18.18
CA GLN A 106 -5.97 5.07 17.41
C GLN A 106 -5.38 4.98 16.00
N GLU A 107 -4.17 4.42 15.88
CA GLU A 107 -3.56 4.19 14.56
C GLU A 107 -4.31 3.12 13.75
N ALA A 108 -4.91 2.13 14.40
CA ALA A 108 -5.76 1.14 13.75
C ALA A 108 -7.04 1.77 13.18
N ILE A 109 -7.68 2.70 13.90
CA ILE A 109 -8.82 3.47 13.40
C ILE A 109 -8.42 4.30 12.18
N LYS A 110 -7.29 5.02 12.24
CA LYS A 110 -6.79 5.81 11.08
C LYS A 110 -6.62 4.95 9.83
N ARG A 111 -6.01 3.76 9.96
CA ARG A 111 -5.87 2.82 8.84
C ARG A 111 -7.23 2.32 8.35
N ALA A 112 -8.14 2.04 9.27
CA ALA A 112 -9.46 1.55 8.93
C ALA A 112 -10.29 2.58 8.15
N VAL A 113 -10.15 3.86 8.46
CA VAL A 113 -10.81 4.96 7.73
C VAL A 113 -10.38 4.99 6.26
N VAL A 114 -9.11 4.74 5.95
CA VAL A 114 -8.65 4.65 4.54
C VAL A 114 -9.38 3.54 3.80
N VAL A 115 -9.50 2.38 4.43
CA VAL A 115 -10.21 1.23 3.86
C VAL A 115 -11.70 1.52 3.71
N ALA A 116 -12.29 2.20 4.70
CA ALA A 116 -13.69 2.56 4.74
C ALA A 116 -14.07 3.56 3.63
N GLU A 117 -13.26 4.60 3.41
CA GLU A 117 -13.48 5.59 2.35
C GLU A 117 -13.48 4.94 0.96
N ASN A 118 -12.54 4.03 0.70
CA ASN A 118 -12.49 3.28 -0.56
C ASN A 118 -13.74 2.42 -0.80
N MET A 119 -14.44 2.02 0.27
CA MET A 119 -15.63 1.17 0.23
C MET A 119 -16.93 1.96 0.47
N ASP A 120 -16.86 3.29 0.52
CA ASP A 120 -17.98 4.19 0.82
C ASP A 120 -18.73 3.75 2.09
N LEU A 121 -17.98 3.54 3.18
CA LEU A 121 -18.49 3.22 4.50
C LEU A 121 -18.49 4.47 5.39
N SER A 122 -19.60 4.72 6.08
CA SER A 122 -19.70 5.77 7.09
C SER A 122 -19.11 5.27 8.41
N ILE A 123 -18.03 5.90 8.86
CA ILE A 123 -17.35 5.54 10.11
C ILE A 123 -17.74 6.49 11.24
N ARG A 124 -18.22 5.87 12.32
CA ARG A 124 -18.36 6.49 13.64
C ARG A 124 -17.38 5.84 14.61
N VAL A 125 -17.02 6.56 15.67
CA VAL A 125 -16.13 6.07 16.73
C VAL A 125 -16.81 6.20 18.08
N VAL A 126 -16.51 5.23 18.95
CA VAL A 126 -16.86 5.28 20.37
C VAL A 126 -15.58 5.48 21.16
N GLN A 127 -15.57 6.51 22.01
CA GLN A 127 -14.55 6.63 23.04
C GLN A 127 -14.99 5.79 24.24
N VAL A 128 -14.28 4.70 24.49
CA VAL A 128 -14.53 3.83 25.65
C VAL A 128 -14.13 4.58 26.92
N THR A 129 -15.06 4.78 27.85
CA THR A 129 -14.76 5.30 29.19
C THR A 129 -15.31 4.36 30.27
N GLY A 130 -14.67 4.32 31.44
CA GLY A 130 -15.07 3.43 32.53
C GLY A 130 -14.63 1.98 32.39
N GLY A 131 -13.69 1.68 31.48
CA GLY A 131 -13.07 0.37 31.28
C GLY A 131 -11.90 0.46 30.31
N LYS A 132 -11.18 -0.66 30.12
CA LYS A 132 -10.03 -0.71 29.21
C LYS A 132 -10.47 -0.95 27.77
N ASP A 133 -11.41 -1.88 27.61
CA ASP A 133 -11.93 -2.33 26.33
C ASP A 133 -13.48 -2.38 26.37
N PRO A 134 -14.15 -2.56 25.22
CA PRO A 134 -15.60 -2.68 25.16
C PRO A 134 -16.15 -3.86 25.99
N GLY A 135 -15.42 -4.98 26.06
CA GLY A 135 -15.80 -6.15 26.84
C GLY A 135 -15.91 -5.86 28.35
N ASP A 136 -14.93 -5.16 28.90
CA ASP A 136 -14.85 -4.70 30.29
C ASP A 136 -16.04 -3.77 30.61
N VAL A 137 -16.28 -2.76 29.77
CA VAL A 137 -17.39 -1.80 29.99
C VAL A 137 -18.74 -2.49 29.84
N ALA A 138 -18.90 -3.35 28.83
CA ALA A 138 -20.14 -4.10 28.62
C ALA A 138 -20.45 -5.05 29.78
N THR A 139 -19.42 -5.63 30.41
CA THR A 139 -19.57 -6.50 31.58
C THR A 139 -19.88 -5.70 32.85
N ALA A 140 -19.12 -4.64 33.12
CA ALA A 140 -19.25 -3.85 34.34
C ALA A 140 -20.51 -2.96 34.34
N ASN A 141 -20.83 -2.35 33.19
CA ASN A 141 -21.98 -1.46 33.03
C ASN A 141 -22.62 -1.58 31.63
N PRO A 142 -23.49 -2.60 31.41
CA PRO A 142 -24.18 -2.83 30.15
C PRO A 142 -25.00 -1.66 29.62
N ARG A 143 -25.50 -0.79 30.53
CA ARG A 143 -26.27 0.39 30.15
C ARG A 143 -25.36 1.46 29.57
N ASN A 144 -24.25 1.76 30.25
CA ASN A 144 -23.26 2.72 29.78
C ASN A 144 -22.72 2.34 28.40
N TRP A 145 -22.40 1.05 28.17
CA TRP A 145 -21.94 0.59 26.86
C TRP A 145 -22.95 0.87 25.73
N ARG A 146 -24.24 0.60 25.97
CA ARG A 146 -25.30 0.91 25.00
C ARG A 146 -25.45 2.41 24.74
N GLU A 147 -25.32 3.23 25.79
CA GLU A 147 -25.40 4.69 25.67
C GLU A 147 -24.21 5.22 24.86
N MET A 148 -22.99 4.71 25.09
CA MET A 148 -21.79 5.04 24.32
C MET A 148 -21.90 4.69 22.84
N VAL A 149 -22.40 3.49 22.51
CA VAL A 149 -22.62 3.11 21.10
C VAL A 149 -23.61 4.06 20.42
N LYS A 150 -24.70 4.41 21.12
CA LYS A 150 -25.70 5.37 20.59
C LYS A 150 -25.14 6.78 20.42
N SER A 151 -24.30 7.22 21.34
CA SER A 151 -23.65 8.54 21.31
C SER A 151 -22.33 8.55 20.53
N SER A 152 -22.05 7.52 19.74
CA SER A 152 -20.89 7.48 18.85
C SER A 152 -20.85 8.72 17.95
N VAL A 153 -19.67 9.21 17.62
CA VAL A 153 -19.52 10.43 16.80
C VAL A 153 -18.91 10.08 15.46
N LEU A 154 -19.15 10.89 14.42
CA LEU A 154 -18.46 10.68 13.15
C LEU A 154 -16.96 10.80 13.38
N TYR A 155 -16.19 9.96 12.68
CA TYR A 155 -14.73 9.95 12.84
C TYR A 155 -14.10 11.32 12.58
N TRP A 156 -14.60 12.04 11.56
CA TRP A 156 -14.10 13.35 11.18
C TRP A 156 -14.33 14.40 12.28
N ASP A 157 -15.52 14.41 12.89
CA ASP A 157 -15.86 15.29 14.02
C ASP A 157 -14.96 15.00 15.22
N PHE A 158 -14.75 13.71 15.52
CA PHE A 158 -13.85 13.27 16.58
C PHE A 158 -12.42 13.74 16.34
N LEU A 159 -11.89 13.53 15.13
CA LEU A 159 -10.51 13.88 14.78
C LEU A 159 -10.26 15.38 14.93
N ILE A 160 -11.17 16.20 14.41
CA ILE A 160 -11.08 17.66 14.53
C ILE A 160 -11.13 18.04 16.02
N SER A 161 -12.14 17.58 16.75
CA SER A 161 -12.30 17.94 18.17
C SER A 161 -11.07 17.55 19.01
N SER A 162 -10.57 16.33 18.83
CA SER A 162 -9.34 15.82 19.47
C SER A 162 -8.11 16.68 19.15
N ALA A 163 -7.94 17.13 17.90
CA ALA A 163 -6.80 17.96 17.52
C ALA A 163 -6.82 19.34 18.23
N PHE A 164 -8.00 19.91 18.41
CA PHE A 164 -8.21 21.19 19.10
C PHE A 164 -8.15 21.09 20.63
N GLU A 165 -8.44 19.93 21.22
CA GLU A 165 -8.23 19.69 22.65
C GLU A 165 -6.74 19.63 23.01
N LYS A 166 -5.91 19.11 22.10
CA LYS A 166 -4.46 18.93 22.32
C LYS A 166 -3.62 20.17 22.07
N ASN A 167 -4.12 21.15 21.30
CA ASN A 167 -3.32 22.25 20.76
C ASN A 167 -4.08 23.57 20.81
N ASP A 168 -3.37 24.68 21.07
CA ASP A 168 -3.97 26.02 21.05
C ASP A 168 -4.07 26.58 19.61
N PRO A 169 -5.28 26.70 19.03
CA PRO A 169 -5.45 27.20 17.65
C PRO A 169 -5.05 28.67 17.47
N LYS A 170 -4.90 29.44 18.56
CA LYS A 170 -4.54 30.86 18.49
C LYS A 170 -3.04 31.09 18.24
N THR A 171 -2.23 30.04 18.36
CA THR A 171 -0.79 30.11 18.11
C THR A 171 -0.45 29.54 16.74
N GLY A 172 0.53 30.12 16.05
CA GLY A 172 0.99 29.57 14.76
C GLY A 172 1.50 28.13 14.86
N THR A 173 2.10 27.76 16.00
CA THR A 173 2.55 26.40 16.31
C THR A 173 1.39 25.43 16.52
N GLY A 174 0.34 25.85 17.25
CA GLY A 174 -0.83 25.03 17.48
C GLY A 174 -1.69 24.87 16.22
N ALA A 175 -1.88 25.94 15.45
CA ALA A 175 -2.51 25.86 14.13
C ALA A 175 -1.78 24.87 13.21
N LYS A 176 -0.44 24.93 13.17
CA LYS A 176 0.38 23.96 12.41
C LYS A 176 0.19 22.52 12.90
N ALA A 177 0.14 22.30 14.21
CA ALA A 177 -0.06 20.95 14.78
C ALA A 177 -1.46 20.40 14.44
N ILE A 178 -2.51 21.21 14.60
CA ILE A 178 -3.89 20.86 14.25
C ILE A 178 -3.99 20.52 12.76
N SER A 179 -3.51 21.41 11.89
CA SER A 179 -3.52 21.17 10.45
C SER A 179 -2.73 19.91 10.08
N GLY A 180 -1.59 19.65 10.73
CA GLY A 180 -0.79 18.44 10.50
C GLY A 180 -1.50 17.13 10.86
N GLU A 181 -2.41 17.13 11.84
CA GLU A 181 -3.22 15.96 12.24
C GLU A 181 -4.46 15.80 11.35
N VAL A 182 -5.14 16.91 11.01
CA VAL A 182 -6.44 16.89 10.34
C VAL A 182 -6.33 16.81 8.80
N ILE A 183 -5.40 17.54 8.18
CA ILE A 183 -5.27 17.60 6.71
C ILE A 183 -5.05 16.22 6.06
N PRO A 184 -4.19 15.33 6.59
CA PRO A 184 -4.03 14.00 6.04
C PRO A 184 -5.35 13.25 5.93
N ALA A 185 -6.23 13.41 6.91
CA ALA A 185 -7.53 12.75 6.94
C ALA A 185 -8.51 13.41 5.93
N LEU A 186 -8.58 14.74 5.88
CA LEU A 186 -9.42 15.46 4.91
C LEU A 186 -9.02 15.16 3.45
N SER A 187 -7.73 14.89 3.20
CA SER A 187 -7.24 14.53 1.87
C SER A 187 -7.78 13.18 1.36
N LEU A 188 -8.25 12.31 2.27
CA LEU A 188 -8.82 11.00 1.93
C LEU A 188 -10.30 11.07 1.54
N ILE A 189 -11.00 12.14 1.92
CA ILE A 189 -12.43 12.28 1.65
C ILE A 189 -12.65 12.45 0.15
N ALA A 190 -13.22 11.41 -0.47
CA ALA A 190 -13.46 11.39 -1.92
C ALA A 190 -14.60 12.33 -2.32
N ASN A 191 -15.65 12.40 -1.50
CA ASN A 191 -16.82 13.24 -1.77
C ASN A 191 -16.49 14.74 -1.55
N SER A 192 -16.57 15.53 -2.61
CA SER A 192 -16.22 16.96 -2.58
C SER A 192 -17.10 17.81 -1.66
N VAL A 193 -18.38 17.43 -1.48
CA VAL A 193 -19.33 18.15 -0.62
C VAL A 193 -19.01 17.89 0.85
N ILE A 194 -18.75 16.63 1.22
CA ILE A 194 -18.33 16.26 2.58
C ILE A 194 -16.98 16.92 2.90
N ARG A 195 -16.04 16.90 1.95
CA ARG A 195 -14.75 17.57 2.12
C ARG A 195 -14.90 19.07 2.32
N ALA A 196 -15.74 19.74 1.52
CA ALA A 196 -16.00 21.18 1.68
C ALA A 196 -16.63 21.52 3.04
N HIS A 197 -17.53 20.67 3.54
CA HIS A 197 -18.11 20.82 4.88
C HIS A 197 -17.03 20.84 5.98
N TYR A 198 -16.13 19.85 5.98
CA TYR A 198 -15.08 19.78 7.00
C TYR A 198 -13.95 20.79 6.79
N VAL A 199 -13.66 21.20 5.55
CA VAL A 199 -12.75 22.31 5.28
C VAL A 199 -13.28 23.61 5.90
N ARG A 200 -14.58 23.87 5.75
CA ARG A 200 -15.23 25.04 6.38
C ARG A 200 -15.19 24.98 7.90
N ASP A 201 -15.49 23.82 8.50
CA ASP A 201 -15.42 23.64 9.96
C ASP A 201 -14.00 23.93 10.49
N LEU A 202 -12.98 23.35 9.85
CA LEU A 202 -11.58 23.56 10.22
C LEU A 202 -11.16 25.03 10.03
N SER A 203 -11.51 25.63 8.90
CA SER A 203 -11.25 27.05 8.58
C SER A 203 -11.85 27.98 9.63
N THR A 204 -13.12 27.75 9.99
CA THR A 204 -13.84 28.54 11.00
C THR A 204 -13.17 28.43 12.37
N LYS A 205 -12.82 27.21 12.81
CA LYS A 205 -12.20 26.98 14.11
C LYS A 205 -10.77 27.52 14.21
N LEU A 206 -10.01 27.49 13.11
CA LEU A 206 -8.65 28.07 13.04
C LEU A 206 -8.64 29.58 12.80
N GLY A 207 -9.74 30.17 12.33
CA GLY A 207 -9.81 31.57 11.96
C GLY A 207 -8.97 31.92 10.73
N VAL A 208 -8.85 31.00 9.78
CA VAL A 208 -8.09 31.17 8.52
C VAL A 208 -8.99 30.96 7.30
N PRO A 209 -8.71 31.56 6.13
CA PRO A 209 -9.52 31.35 4.93
C PRO A 209 -9.55 29.89 4.46
N GLU A 210 -10.68 29.43 3.90
CA GLU A 210 -10.83 28.06 3.35
C GLU A 210 -9.75 27.76 2.30
N GLU A 211 -9.33 28.76 1.50
CA GLU A 211 -8.29 28.66 0.48
C GLU A 211 -6.92 28.27 1.06
N SER A 212 -6.65 28.69 2.30
CA SER A 212 -5.40 28.33 2.99
C SER A 212 -5.39 26.83 3.34
N ILE A 213 -6.55 26.29 3.73
CA ILE A 213 -6.71 24.87 4.03
C ILE A 213 -6.59 24.04 2.74
N TYR A 214 -7.25 24.46 1.65
CA TYR A 214 -7.13 23.80 0.36
C TYR A 214 -5.68 23.77 -0.16
N SER A 215 -4.96 24.89 -0.02
CA SER A 215 -3.55 24.98 -0.41
C SER A 215 -2.66 23.99 0.36
N GLU A 216 -2.89 23.82 1.66
CA GLU A 216 -2.12 22.88 2.47
C GLU A 216 -2.53 21.41 2.21
N ILE A 217 -3.80 21.13 1.87
CA ILE A 217 -4.23 19.80 1.37
C ILE A 217 -3.50 19.46 0.06
N GLU A 218 -3.43 20.39 -0.89
CA GLU A 218 -2.73 20.19 -2.17
C GLU A 218 -1.24 19.95 -1.94
N ARG A 219 -0.61 20.78 -1.10
CA ARG A 219 0.80 20.65 -0.72
C ARG A 219 1.08 19.30 -0.05
N PHE A 220 0.20 18.83 0.83
CA PHE A 220 0.31 17.53 1.49
C PHE A 220 0.24 16.39 0.46
N THR A 221 -0.74 16.45 -0.46
CA THR A 221 -0.95 15.42 -1.49
C THR A 221 0.26 15.31 -2.41
N LYS A 222 0.79 16.44 -2.92
CA LYS A 222 2.01 16.48 -3.75
C LYS A 222 3.22 15.91 -3.01
N ARG A 223 3.39 16.24 -1.72
CA ARG A 223 4.48 15.68 -0.89
C ARG A 223 4.35 14.18 -0.68
N LYS A 224 3.13 13.68 -0.45
CA LYS A 224 2.86 12.25 -0.29
C LYS A 224 3.21 11.49 -1.57
N GLU A 225 2.79 11.98 -2.73
CA GLU A 225 3.15 11.43 -4.04
C GLU A 225 4.68 11.40 -4.24
N LEU A 226 5.36 12.51 -3.97
CA LEU A 226 6.82 12.60 -4.03
C LEU A 226 7.52 11.62 -3.06
N ASN A 227 6.95 11.40 -1.87
CA ASN A 227 7.52 10.46 -0.89
C ASN A 227 7.28 9.00 -1.29
N ILE A 228 6.11 8.67 -1.85
CA ILE A 228 5.84 7.34 -2.42
C ILE A 228 6.78 7.07 -3.60
N LEU A 229 7.02 8.09 -4.44
CA LEU A 229 8.00 8.02 -5.52
C LEU A 229 9.41 7.80 -4.96
N LYS A 230 9.84 8.56 -3.95
CA LYS A 230 11.15 8.39 -3.29
C LYS A 230 11.29 7.03 -2.60
N GLN A 231 10.25 6.52 -1.95
CA GLN A 231 10.26 5.20 -1.31
C GLN A 231 10.27 4.08 -2.35
N THR A 232 9.50 4.20 -3.42
CA THR A 232 9.57 3.28 -4.57
C THR A 232 10.99 3.27 -5.13
N VAL A 233 11.60 4.46 -5.33
CA VAL A 233 12.97 4.63 -5.81
C VAL A 233 14.04 4.14 -4.81
N SER A 234 13.82 4.27 -3.51
CA SER A 234 14.77 3.82 -2.46
C SER A 234 14.66 2.31 -2.18
N SER A 235 13.47 1.73 -2.34
CA SER A 235 13.24 0.28 -2.29
C SER A 235 13.87 -0.42 -3.50
N ILE A 236 13.89 0.28 -4.63
CA ILE A 236 14.70 -0.02 -5.81
C ILE A 236 16.20 0.01 -5.45
N GLU A 237 16.71 1.02 -4.73
CA GLU A 237 18.15 1.16 -4.43
C GLU A 237 18.76 0.06 -3.53
N LYS A 238 18.03 -0.51 -2.57
CA LYS A 238 18.63 -1.39 -1.53
C LYS A 238 18.94 -2.83 -1.97
N GLY A 239 18.64 -3.20 -3.22
CA GLY A 239 18.99 -4.52 -3.78
C GLY A 239 19.25 -4.56 -5.29
N GLN A 240 19.22 -3.43 -6.02
CA GLN A 240 19.18 -3.48 -7.49
C GLN A 240 20.49 -3.39 -8.26
N ILE A 241 21.63 -3.04 -7.64
CA ILE A 241 22.87 -3.03 -8.45
C ILE A 241 23.23 -4.46 -8.88
N SER A 242 23.14 -5.48 -8.01
CA SER A 242 23.33 -6.87 -8.44
C SER A 242 22.13 -7.40 -9.22
N ARG A 243 20.87 -7.15 -8.80
CA ARG A 243 19.71 -7.67 -9.53
C ARG A 243 19.61 -7.13 -10.96
N ARG A 244 19.91 -5.85 -11.20
CA ARG A 244 19.91 -5.29 -12.56
C ARG A 244 21.03 -5.91 -13.40
N GLN A 245 22.23 -6.01 -12.84
CA GLN A 245 23.34 -6.65 -13.52
C GLN A 245 23.04 -8.13 -13.83
N GLU A 246 22.46 -8.89 -12.89
CA GLU A 246 22.03 -10.27 -13.07
C GLU A 246 21.01 -10.41 -14.22
N VAL A 247 20.03 -9.51 -14.31
CA VAL A 247 19.02 -9.54 -15.38
C VAL A 247 19.63 -9.17 -16.74
N GLU A 248 20.55 -8.19 -16.77
CA GLU A 248 21.26 -7.80 -17.99
C GLU A 248 22.24 -8.89 -18.47
N GLU A 249 22.92 -9.58 -17.55
CA GLU A 249 23.76 -10.76 -17.82
C GLU A 249 22.91 -11.94 -18.30
N TYR A 250 21.74 -12.17 -17.69
CA TYR A 250 20.81 -13.22 -18.11
C TYR A 250 20.24 -12.97 -19.52
N LEU A 251 19.95 -11.70 -19.87
CA LEU A 251 19.61 -11.30 -21.24
C LEU A 251 20.74 -11.70 -22.22
N LEU A 252 22.01 -11.46 -21.85
CA LEU A 252 23.14 -11.88 -22.66
C LEU A 252 23.25 -13.41 -22.76
N SER A 253 23.04 -14.14 -21.66
CA SER A 253 23.02 -15.60 -21.68
C SER A 253 22.03 -16.15 -22.70
N LEU A 254 20.79 -15.64 -22.69
CA LEU A 254 19.78 -15.98 -23.70
C LEU A 254 20.27 -15.60 -25.10
N SER A 255 20.82 -14.38 -25.27
CA SER A 255 21.34 -13.87 -26.55
C SER A 255 22.43 -14.76 -27.15
N LEU A 256 23.35 -15.26 -26.32
CA LEU A 256 24.50 -16.05 -26.77
C LEU A 256 24.12 -17.52 -27.02
N GLN A 257 23.29 -18.12 -26.17
CA GLN A 257 22.98 -19.55 -26.27
C GLN A 257 21.80 -19.85 -27.21
N TYR A 258 20.88 -18.90 -27.38
CA TYR A 258 19.68 -19.06 -28.22
C TYR A 258 19.60 -18.05 -29.37
N PHE A 259 20.73 -17.45 -29.77
CA PHE A 259 20.81 -16.38 -30.77
C PHE A 259 19.85 -16.55 -31.96
N ASP A 260 19.88 -17.71 -32.63
CA ASP A 260 19.08 -17.96 -33.83
C ASP A 260 17.56 -17.91 -33.59
N LYS A 261 17.11 -18.21 -32.38
CA LYS A 261 15.69 -18.17 -32.00
C LYS A 261 15.20 -16.76 -31.69
N ILE A 262 16.09 -15.87 -31.24
CA ILE A 262 15.73 -14.54 -30.73
C ILE A 262 16.33 -13.36 -31.51
N LYS A 263 17.17 -13.59 -32.53
CA LYS A 263 17.85 -12.53 -33.30
C LYS A 263 16.91 -11.45 -33.86
N VAL A 264 15.66 -11.79 -34.18
CA VAL A 264 14.64 -10.84 -34.64
C VAL A 264 14.15 -9.92 -33.50
N GLN A 265 13.96 -10.48 -32.31
CA GLN A 265 13.54 -9.78 -31.10
C GLN A 265 14.70 -8.99 -30.49
N LEU A 266 15.92 -9.53 -30.57
CA LEU A 266 17.18 -8.91 -30.15
C LEU A 266 17.38 -7.54 -30.81
N ALA A 267 17.09 -7.44 -32.10
CA ALA A 267 17.20 -6.18 -32.86
C ALA A 267 16.24 -5.08 -32.39
N LYS A 268 15.22 -5.41 -31.58
CA LYS A 268 14.23 -4.46 -31.04
C LYS A 268 14.61 -3.91 -29.67
N VAL A 269 15.66 -4.43 -29.04
CA VAL A 269 16.11 -3.96 -27.72
C VAL A 269 17.02 -2.75 -27.91
N GLU A 270 16.69 -1.63 -27.29
CA GLU A 270 17.57 -0.46 -27.33
C GLU A 270 18.73 -0.65 -26.35
N THR A 271 19.95 -0.38 -26.79
CA THR A 271 21.15 -0.52 -25.96
C THR A 271 21.17 0.45 -24.77
N GLU A 272 20.44 1.56 -24.86
CA GLU A 272 20.24 2.53 -23.78
C GLU A 272 19.51 1.93 -22.57
N TRP A 273 18.73 0.85 -22.76
CA TRP A 273 18.05 0.19 -21.64
C TRP A 273 19.02 -0.56 -20.73
N ILE A 274 20.21 -0.89 -21.23
CA ILE A 274 21.26 -1.64 -20.53
C ILE A 274 22.20 -0.66 -19.82
N SER A 275 22.23 -0.69 -18.49
CA SER A 275 23.12 0.19 -17.71
C SER A 275 24.53 -0.35 -17.54
N THR A 276 24.70 -1.67 -17.55
CA THR A 276 26.02 -2.30 -17.44
C THR A 276 26.77 -2.13 -18.76
N MET A 277 27.84 -1.34 -18.73
CA MET A 277 28.59 -0.95 -19.92
C MET A 277 29.13 -2.15 -20.72
N SER A 278 29.60 -3.20 -20.05
CA SER A 278 30.04 -4.43 -20.70
C SER A 278 28.88 -5.13 -21.42
N CYS A 279 27.74 -5.26 -20.76
CA CYS A 279 26.55 -5.88 -21.34
C CYS A 279 26.05 -5.11 -22.57
N ALA A 280 25.99 -3.78 -22.48
CA ALA A 280 25.57 -2.92 -23.58
C ALA A 280 26.48 -3.05 -24.81
N LYS A 281 27.81 -3.11 -24.61
CA LYS A 281 28.78 -3.29 -25.70
C LYS A 281 28.66 -4.65 -26.39
N ILE A 282 28.47 -5.72 -25.61
CA ILE A 282 28.28 -7.07 -26.15
C ILE A 282 26.96 -7.17 -26.91
N LEU A 283 25.87 -6.63 -26.35
CA LEU A 283 24.56 -6.58 -26.99
C LEU A 283 24.62 -5.82 -28.33
N ALA A 284 25.25 -4.64 -28.35
CA ALA A 284 25.44 -3.86 -29.57
C ALA A 284 26.18 -4.66 -30.65
N LYS A 285 27.22 -5.41 -30.25
CA LYS A 285 27.97 -6.27 -31.18
C LYS A 285 27.11 -7.39 -31.75
N LEU A 286 26.32 -8.06 -30.89
CA LEU A 286 25.39 -9.10 -31.29
C LEU A 286 24.31 -8.60 -32.25
N GLN A 287 23.80 -7.39 -32.05
CA GLN A 287 22.81 -6.77 -32.95
C GLN A 287 23.38 -6.45 -34.34
N THR A 288 24.70 -6.27 -34.47
CA THR A 288 25.38 -6.07 -35.76
C THR A 288 25.79 -7.38 -36.45
N TRP A 289 25.52 -8.53 -35.84
CA TRP A 289 25.87 -9.83 -36.41
C TRP A 289 25.04 -10.10 -37.68
N ASP A 290 25.70 -10.52 -38.77
CA ASP A 290 25.02 -10.79 -40.02
C ASP A 290 24.06 -11.99 -39.85
N PRO A 291 22.74 -11.81 -40.02
CA PRO A 291 21.77 -12.88 -39.83
C PRO A 291 21.92 -14.04 -40.83
N LYS A 292 22.70 -13.86 -41.91
CA LYS A 292 23.03 -14.90 -42.90
C LYS A 292 24.21 -15.78 -42.48
N ILE A 293 25.00 -15.35 -41.50
CA ILE A 293 26.14 -16.08 -40.97
C ILE A 293 25.69 -16.82 -39.71
N GLU A 294 25.92 -18.14 -39.67
CA GLU A 294 25.68 -18.97 -38.50
C GLU A 294 26.41 -18.37 -37.28
N PHE A 295 25.69 -18.20 -36.17
CA PHE A 295 26.27 -17.58 -34.99
C PHE A 295 27.27 -18.52 -34.31
N LYS A 296 28.52 -18.05 -34.17
CA LYS A 296 29.59 -18.76 -33.48
C LYS A 296 30.20 -17.88 -32.40
N ILE A 297 30.08 -18.33 -31.15
CA ILE A 297 30.59 -17.57 -30.01
C ILE A 297 32.09 -17.29 -30.11
N GLN A 298 32.89 -18.20 -30.65
CA GLN A 298 34.34 -18.00 -30.79
C GLN A 298 34.68 -16.83 -31.74
N GLU A 299 33.86 -16.61 -32.77
CA GLU A 299 34.03 -15.51 -33.71
C GLU A 299 33.60 -14.19 -33.07
N LEU A 300 32.51 -14.19 -32.30
CA LEU A 300 32.10 -13.04 -31.48
C LEU A 300 33.20 -12.67 -30.47
N SER A 301 33.71 -13.65 -29.72
CA SER A 301 34.78 -13.46 -28.72
C SER A 301 36.00 -12.79 -29.32
N LYS A 302 36.46 -13.25 -30.50
CA LYS A 302 37.63 -12.67 -31.20
C LYS A 302 37.41 -11.22 -31.64
N SER A 303 36.16 -10.84 -31.89
CA SER A 303 35.80 -9.51 -32.36
C SER A 303 35.65 -8.46 -31.24
N LEU A 304 35.70 -8.90 -29.97
CA LEU A 304 35.47 -8.08 -28.79
C LEU A 304 36.77 -7.79 -28.03
N PRO A 305 36.90 -6.62 -27.39
CA PRO A 305 38.05 -6.29 -26.55
C PRO A 305 38.32 -7.32 -25.42
N PRO A 306 39.59 -7.52 -25.00
CA PRO A 306 39.94 -8.48 -23.96
C PRO A 306 39.20 -8.28 -22.62
N GLU A 307 38.89 -7.04 -22.27
CA GLU A 307 38.18 -6.70 -21.03
C GLU A 307 36.74 -7.24 -20.97
N LEU A 308 36.13 -7.58 -22.10
CA LEU A 308 34.77 -8.13 -22.16
C LEU A 308 34.72 -9.66 -22.10
N GLN A 309 35.85 -10.35 -22.20
CA GLN A 309 35.89 -11.81 -22.28
C GLN A 309 35.32 -12.47 -21.03
N SER A 310 35.64 -11.95 -19.85
CA SER A 310 35.11 -12.46 -18.58
C SER A 310 33.58 -12.47 -18.49
N VAL A 311 32.93 -11.48 -19.12
CA VAL A 311 31.47 -11.37 -19.18
C VAL A 311 30.89 -12.36 -20.19
N ILE A 312 31.54 -12.55 -21.33
CA ILE A 312 31.14 -13.57 -22.32
C ILE A 312 31.22 -14.97 -21.71
N ASP A 313 32.34 -15.29 -21.05
CA ASP A 313 32.57 -16.61 -20.47
C ASP A 313 31.53 -16.93 -19.38
N SER A 314 31.30 -15.98 -18.46
CA SER A 314 30.32 -16.16 -17.37
C SER A 314 28.88 -16.26 -17.90
N THR A 315 28.49 -15.40 -18.86
CA THR A 315 27.12 -15.42 -19.41
C THR A 315 26.87 -16.62 -20.30
N TYR A 316 27.85 -17.09 -21.07
CA TYR A 316 27.70 -18.29 -21.90
C TYR A 316 27.63 -19.58 -21.07
N LEU A 317 28.26 -19.61 -19.90
CA LEU A 317 28.21 -20.75 -18.98
C LEU A 317 26.96 -20.76 -18.07
N CYS A 318 26.06 -19.78 -18.20
CA CYS A 318 24.81 -19.75 -17.44
C CYS A 318 23.94 -20.99 -17.77
N ASP A 319 23.46 -21.68 -16.74
CA ASP A 319 22.57 -22.83 -16.90
C ASP A 319 21.18 -22.38 -17.37
N LEU A 320 20.86 -22.69 -18.63
CA LEU A 320 19.55 -22.43 -19.24
C LEU A 320 18.74 -23.72 -19.47
N SER A 321 19.11 -24.83 -18.84
CA SER A 321 18.44 -26.13 -19.01
C SER A 321 16.94 -26.12 -18.67
N ARG A 322 16.49 -25.14 -17.88
CA ARG A 322 15.09 -24.96 -17.47
C ARG A 322 14.28 -24.04 -18.39
N VAL A 323 14.88 -23.51 -19.46
CA VAL A 323 14.21 -22.61 -20.40
C VAL A 323 13.49 -23.44 -21.48
N ASP A 324 12.19 -23.65 -21.30
CA ASP A 324 11.35 -24.39 -22.24
C ASP A 324 11.11 -23.60 -23.54
N ASP A 325 10.84 -22.30 -23.43
CA ASP A 325 10.57 -21.39 -24.55
C ASP A 325 11.47 -20.14 -24.47
N PRO A 326 12.59 -20.12 -25.22
CA PRO A 326 13.53 -18.99 -25.21
C PRO A 326 12.94 -17.65 -25.67
N VAL A 327 11.92 -17.65 -26.53
CA VAL A 327 11.31 -16.41 -27.01
C VAL A 327 10.41 -15.81 -25.93
N LYS A 328 9.61 -16.64 -25.26
CA LYS A 328 8.78 -16.19 -24.15
C LYS A 328 9.62 -15.73 -22.96
N GLU A 329 10.69 -16.46 -22.64
CA GLU A 329 11.62 -16.06 -21.57
C GLU A 329 12.28 -14.72 -21.91
N TRP A 330 12.72 -14.55 -23.17
CA TRP A 330 13.27 -13.29 -23.67
C TRP A 330 12.31 -12.10 -23.49
N GLU A 331 11.04 -12.25 -23.84
CA GLU A 331 10.04 -11.20 -23.69
C GLU A 331 9.86 -10.77 -22.22
N GLY A 332 9.88 -11.74 -21.30
CA GLY A 332 9.84 -11.48 -19.85
C GLY A 332 11.04 -10.66 -19.37
N VAL A 333 12.25 -11.08 -19.75
CA VAL A 333 13.51 -10.40 -19.37
C VAL A 333 13.58 -9.00 -19.96
N VAL A 334 13.19 -8.81 -21.23
CA VAL A 334 13.16 -7.48 -21.87
C VAL A 334 12.14 -6.56 -21.19
N SER A 335 10.98 -7.08 -20.80
CA SER A 335 9.98 -6.32 -20.04
C SER A 335 10.55 -5.85 -18.69
N GLU A 336 11.27 -6.73 -17.98
CA GLU A 336 11.95 -6.39 -16.71
C GLU A 336 13.02 -5.30 -16.93
N ILE A 337 13.88 -5.45 -17.95
CA ILE A 337 14.92 -4.46 -18.29
C ILE A 337 14.30 -3.09 -18.64
N ARG A 338 13.23 -3.07 -19.45
CA ARG A 338 12.54 -1.84 -19.82
C ARG A 338 11.90 -1.16 -18.61
N SER A 339 11.32 -1.94 -17.70
CA SER A 339 10.80 -1.43 -16.43
C SER A 339 11.92 -0.80 -15.58
N LEU A 340 13.08 -1.46 -15.49
CA LEU A 340 14.25 -0.95 -14.75
C LEU A 340 14.81 0.34 -15.37
N TYR A 341 14.92 0.40 -16.69
CA TYR A 341 15.35 1.61 -17.42
C TYR A 341 14.38 2.78 -17.19
N ALA A 342 13.08 2.58 -17.41
CA ALA A 342 12.08 3.63 -17.23
C ALA A 342 12.06 4.16 -15.78
N LYS A 343 12.23 3.29 -14.78
CA LYS A 343 12.37 3.70 -13.37
C LYS A 343 13.62 4.57 -13.15
N ALA A 344 14.75 4.23 -13.76
CA ALA A 344 16.00 4.98 -13.63
C ALA A 344 15.90 6.37 -14.30
N GLU A 345 15.32 6.46 -15.50
CA GLU A 345 15.13 7.72 -16.20
C GLU A 345 14.08 8.62 -15.52
N LEU A 346 12.99 8.07 -14.99
CA LEU A 346 12.03 8.84 -14.18
C LEU A 346 12.69 9.45 -12.94
N LYS A 347 13.63 8.74 -12.30
CA LYS A 347 14.40 9.28 -11.18
C LYS A 347 15.29 10.44 -11.61
N LYS A 348 15.97 10.32 -12.75
CA LYS A 348 16.82 11.37 -13.30
C LYS A 348 16.00 12.62 -13.62
N LEU A 349 14.89 12.45 -14.35
CA LEU A 349 13.95 13.52 -14.67
C LEU A 349 13.39 14.18 -13.41
N SER A 350 13.01 13.40 -12.39
CA SER A 350 12.53 13.95 -11.10
C SER A 350 13.58 14.82 -10.41
N SER A 351 14.85 14.39 -10.41
CA SER A 351 15.96 15.17 -9.86
C SER A 351 16.23 16.45 -10.66
N GLU A 352 16.14 16.38 -11.98
CA GLU A 352 16.30 17.52 -12.88
C GLU A 352 15.16 18.54 -12.71
N ILE A 353 13.91 18.08 -12.60
CA ILE A 353 12.74 18.92 -12.31
C ILE A 353 12.93 19.63 -10.98
N ALA A 354 13.28 18.91 -9.90
CA ALA A 354 13.48 19.50 -8.58
C ALA A 354 14.61 20.55 -8.56
N LYS A 355 15.69 20.33 -9.33
CA LYS A 355 16.77 21.32 -9.49
C LYS A 355 16.33 22.52 -10.32
N ALA A 356 15.60 22.30 -11.40
CA ALA A 356 15.09 23.36 -12.27
C ALA A 356 14.09 24.27 -11.53
N GLU A 357 13.16 23.68 -10.76
CA GLU A 357 12.20 24.43 -9.92
C GLU A 357 12.91 25.27 -8.85
N LYS A 358 13.93 24.70 -8.20
CA LYS A 358 14.74 25.43 -7.21
C LYS A 358 15.47 26.63 -7.82
N ASN A 359 15.83 26.53 -9.10
CA ASN A 359 16.54 27.57 -9.85
C ASN A 359 15.59 28.51 -10.63
N GLY A 360 14.26 28.35 -10.49
CA GLY A 360 13.26 29.17 -11.20
C GLY A 360 13.21 28.95 -12.72
N LEU A 361 13.66 27.78 -13.20
CA LEU A 361 13.67 27.44 -14.62
C LEU A 361 12.34 26.78 -15.05
N VAL A 362 12.01 26.91 -16.34
CA VAL A 362 10.82 26.29 -16.94
C VAL A 362 10.99 24.77 -16.98
N THR A 363 9.99 24.04 -16.48
CA THR A 363 10.03 22.56 -16.33
C THR A 363 9.04 21.81 -17.23
N ALA A 364 8.30 22.51 -18.09
CA ALA A 364 7.22 21.92 -18.90
C ALA A 364 7.68 20.71 -19.73
N ASP A 365 8.82 20.81 -20.42
CA ASP A 365 9.38 19.71 -21.23
C ASP A 365 9.79 18.50 -20.37
N LEU A 366 10.42 18.74 -19.21
CA LEU A 366 10.83 17.68 -18.29
C LEU A 366 9.60 16.98 -17.68
N GLN A 367 8.55 17.73 -17.37
CA GLN A 367 7.29 17.21 -16.86
C GLN A 367 6.54 16.40 -17.92
N GLU A 368 6.52 16.85 -19.17
CA GLU A 368 5.90 16.11 -20.29
C GLU A 368 6.63 14.78 -20.56
N ARG A 369 7.96 14.79 -20.58
CA ARG A 369 8.78 13.57 -20.69
C ARG A 369 8.54 12.62 -19.52
N PHE A 370 8.44 13.16 -18.31
CA PHE A 370 8.13 12.38 -17.10
C PHE A 370 6.76 11.70 -17.18
N VAL A 371 5.71 12.43 -17.58
CA VAL A 371 4.35 11.88 -17.74
C VAL A 371 4.33 10.79 -18.82
N THR A 372 4.99 11.03 -19.95
CA THR A 372 5.06 10.08 -21.07
C THR A 372 5.73 8.78 -20.64
N LEU A 373 6.88 8.87 -19.97
CA LEU A 373 7.63 7.71 -19.49
C LEU A 373 6.85 6.97 -18.38
N SER A 374 6.17 7.70 -17.49
CA SER A 374 5.32 7.10 -16.45
C SER A 374 4.15 6.31 -17.02
N LYS A 375 3.50 6.81 -18.09
CA LYS A 375 2.43 6.08 -18.79
C LYS A 375 2.95 4.80 -19.45
N SER A 376 4.17 4.84 -20.01
CA SER A 376 4.79 3.64 -20.60
C SER A 376 5.05 2.57 -19.54
N LEU A 377 5.46 2.95 -18.32
CA LEU A 377 5.69 2.03 -17.22
C LEU A 377 4.39 1.37 -16.71
N SER A 378 3.29 2.11 -16.66
CA SER A 378 1.98 1.57 -16.27
C SER A 378 1.36 0.61 -17.29
N GLY A 379 1.82 0.62 -18.54
CA GLY A 379 1.41 -0.35 -19.56
C GLY A 379 2.32 -1.59 -19.62
N ILE A 380 3.43 -1.59 -18.88
CA ILE A 380 4.40 -2.70 -18.79
C ILE A 380 4.16 -3.55 -17.54
N MET A 381 3.66 -2.94 -16.46
CA MET A 381 3.17 -3.62 -15.26
C MET A 381 1.74 -4.12 -15.46
#